data_AF-A0A5K0YKE5-F1
#
_entry.id   AF-A0A5K0YKE5-F1
#
_cell.length_a   1.000
_cell.length_b   1.000
_cell.length_c   1.000
_cell.angle_alpha   90.00
_cell.angle_beta   90.00
_cell.angle_gamma   90.00
#
_symmetry.space_group_name_H-M   'P 1'
#
loop_
_entity.id
_entity.type
_entity.pdbx_description
1 polymer ?
#
loop_
_entity_poly.entity_id
_entity_poly.type
_entity_poly.pdbx_seq_one_letter_code
_entity_poly.pdbx_strand_id
1 'polypeptide(L)' 'PTYMIRAIPSNASDNVYCTLLAQGAVHGAMAGYSGFTVGPVNSRHAYIPIA' A
#
# COMPACT_ATOMS: atom_id res chain seq x y z
N PRO A 1 -20.78 -8.06 13.44
CA PRO A 1 -20.22 -8.46 12.13
C PRO A 1 -18.84 -7.86 11.77
N THR A 2 -18.36 -6.83 12.48
CA THR A 2 -17.10 -6.12 12.18
C THR A 2 -15.85 -7.02 12.17
N TYR A 3 -15.77 -7.96 13.11
CA TYR A 3 -14.65 -8.91 13.17
C TYR A 3 -14.64 -9.88 12.00
N MET A 4 -15.81 -10.41 11.62
CA MET A 4 -15.94 -11.37 10.50
C MET A 4 -15.49 -10.78 9.16
N ILE A 5 -15.51 -9.45 8.99
CA ILE A 5 -15.06 -8.80 7.74
C ILE A 5 -13.56 -8.46 7.79
N ARG A 6 -13.02 -8.10 8.96
CA ARG A 6 -11.63 -7.61 9.09
C ARG A 6 -10.61 -8.72 9.41
N ALA A 7 -11.08 -9.88 9.86
CA ALA A 7 -10.22 -11.00 10.27
C ALA A 7 -10.15 -12.14 9.25
N ILE A 8 -10.89 -12.05 8.14
CA ILE A 8 -10.79 -13.04 7.07
C ILE A 8 -9.49 -12.84 6.27
N PRO A 9 -8.95 -13.91 5.69
CA PRO A 9 -7.82 -13.80 4.78
C PRO A 9 -8.12 -12.87 3.60
N SER A 10 -7.07 -12.18 3.14
CA SER A 10 -7.08 -11.33 1.96
C SER A 10 -7.37 -12.13 0.69
N ASN A 11 -8.17 -11.55 -0.20
CA ASN A 11 -8.45 -12.13 -1.51
C ASN A 11 -7.27 -11.92 -2.49
N ALA A 12 -7.33 -12.52 -3.68
CA ALA A 12 -6.24 -12.46 -4.66
C ALA A 12 -5.87 -11.03 -5.06
N SER A 13 -6.85 -10.15 -5.30
CA SER A 13 -6.60 -8.75 -5.66
C SER A 13 -5.93 -7.99 -4.53
N ASP A 14 -6.37 -8.22 -3.29
CA ASP A 14 -5.83 -7.58 -2.10
C ASP A 14 -4.39 -8.03 -1.81
N ASN A 15 -4.07 -9.30 -2.07
CA ASN A 15 -2.70 -9.81 -1.98
C ASN A 15 -1.75 -9.14 -2.99
N VAL A 16 -2.20 -8.97 -4.24
CA VAL A 16 -1.41 -8.26 -5.27
C VAL A 16 -1.23 -6.80 -4.88
N TYR A 17 -2.31 -6.15 -4.42
CA TYR A 17 -2.28 -4.75 -4.02
C TYR A 17 -1.33 -4.51 -2.84
N CYS A 18 -1.42 -5.30 -1.78
CA CYS A 18 -0.51 -5.22 -0.63
C CYS A 18 0.95 -5.41 -1.03
N THR A 19 1.24 -6.32 -1.97
CA THR A 19 2.59 -6.56 -2.47
C THR A 19 3.14 -5.32 -3.19
N LEU A 20 2.35 -4.70 -4.07
CA LEU A 20 2.75 -3.49 -4.79
C LEU A 20 2.97 -2.31 -3.85
N LEU A 21 2.09 -2.13 -2.86
CA LEU A 21 2.27 -1.11 -1.82
C LEU A 21 3.57 -1.32 -1.04
N ALA A 22 3.83 -2.55 -0.58
CA ALA A 22 5.03 -2.89 0.17
C ALA A 22 6.30 -2.63 -0.63
N GLN A 23 6.35 -3.07 -1.90
CA GLN A 23 7.49 -2.84 -2.78
C GLN A 23 7.73 -1.34 -3.02
N GLY A 24 6.67 -0.57 -3.29
CA GLY A 24 6.78 0.87 -3.46
C GLY A 24 7.30 1.56 -2.21
N ALA A 25 6.78 1.19 -1.04
CA ALA A 25 7.14 1.80 0.24
C ALA A 25 8.61 1.53 0.60
N VAL A 26 9.05 0.27 0.45
CA VAL A 26 10.45 -0.11 0.69
C VAL A 26 11.39 0.57 -0.30
N HIS A 27 11.02 0.64 -1.58
CA HIS A 27 11.82 1.36 -2.58
C HIS A 27 12.00 2.83 -2.22
N GLY A 28 10.91 3.52 -1.86
CA GLY A 28 10.95 4.94 -1.49
C GLY A 28 11.76 5.18 -0.21
N ALA A 29 11.63 4.30 0.78
CA ALA A 29 12.42 4.34 2.00
C ALA A 29 13.92 4.13 1.73
N MET A 30 14.29 3.16 0.87
CA MET A 30 15.68 2.94 0.47
C MET A 30 16.27 4.09 -0.36
N ALA A 31 15.43 4.84 -1.08
CA ALA A 31 15.81 6.07 -1.77
C ALA A 31 15.99 7.28 -0.82
N GLY A 32 15.74 7.12 0.49
CA GLY A 32 15.87 8.17 1.49
C GLY A 32 14.65 9.07 1.64
N TYR A 33 13.50 8.70 1.05
CA TYR A 33 12.26 9.44 1.25
C TYR A 33 11.62 9.13 2.61
N SER A 34 10.93 10.11 3.18
CA SER A 34 10.19 10.02 4.45
C SER A 34 8.95 10.92 4.39
N GLY A 35 8.00 10.74 5.31
CA GLY A 35 6.77 11.53 5.38
C GLY A 35 5.84 11.32 4.17
N PHE A 36 5.89 10.13 3.56
CA PHE A 36 5.07 9.77 2.41
C PHE A 36 4.35 8.43 2.64
N THR A 37 3.22 8.25 1.96
CA THR A 37 2.51 6.98 1.81
C THR A 37 2.54 6.55 0.34
N VAL A 38 2.25 5.27 0.09
CA VAL A 38 2.13 4.72 -1.26
C VAL A 38 0.67 4.41 -1.52
N GLY A 39 0.17 4.74 -2.70
CA GLY A 39 -1.19 4.44 -3.08
C GLY A 39 -1.45 4.60 -4.58
N PRO A 40 -2.59 4.09 -5.07
CA PRO A 40 -3.01 4.26 -6.45
C PRO A 40 -3.51 5.69 -6.66
N VAL A 41 -2.95 6.36 -7.66
CA VAL A 41 -3.39 7.65 -8.19
C VAL A 41 -3.60 7.46 -9.68
N ASN A 42 -4.84 7.62 -10.14
CA ASN A 42 -5.20 7.43 -11.56
C ASN A 42 -4.68 6.08 -12.14
N SER A 43 -4.99 4.97 -11.46
CA SER A 43 -4.59 3.61 -11.84
C SER A 43 -3.08 3.35 -11.84
N ARG A 44 -2.27 4.19 -11.19
CA ARG A 44 -0.82 4.03 -11.06
C ARG A 44 -0.38 4.18 -9.60
N HIS A 45 0.54 3.35 -9.14
CA HIS A 45 1.09 3.49 -7.80
C HIS A 45 2.04 4.69 -7.74
N ALA A 46 1.81 5.59 -6.77
CA ALA A 46 2.54 6.83 -6.60
C ALA A 46 2.91 7.07 -5.12
N TYR A 47 3.93 7.91 -4.92
CA TYR A 47 4.30 8.46 -3.62
C TYR A 47 3.44 9.69 -3.31
N ILE A 48 2.79 9.69 -2.16
CA ILE A 48 1.85 10.73 -1.73
C ILE A 48 2.36 11.32 -0.41
N PRO A 49 2.66 12.62 -0.32
CA PRO A 49 3.07 13.25 0.92
C PRO A 49 1.99 13.16 2.01
N ILE A 50 2.38 12.90 3.26
CA ILE A 50 1.49 12.85 4.44
C ILE A 50 1.69 14.07 5.36
N ALA A 51 2.23 15.17 4.82
CA ALA A 51 2.41 16.42 5.56
C ALA A 51 1.08 16.93 6.14
#